data_AF-A0A7K1BAK2-F1
#
_entry.id   AF-A0A7K1BAK2-F1
#
_cell.length_a   1.000
_cell.length_b   1.000
_cell.length_c   1.000
_cell.angle_alpha   90.00
_cell.angle_beta   90.00
_cell.angle_gamma   90.00
#
_symmetry.space_group_name_H-M   'P 1'
#
loop_
_entity.id
_entity.type
_entity.pdbx_description
1 polymer ?
#
loop_
_entity_poly.entity_id
_entity_poly.type
_entity_poly.pdbx_seq_one_letter_code
_entity_poly.pdbx_strand_id
1 'polypeptide(L)'
;MRTRWVPLGRRCWSPGYGGARPAYIRAVTSSTTDPIPDPIPDPAVVVRDTVAADLHAALALNNANLPALNELDAPEIARLVSISHTALTAEVGGTFAGFCIAIPPGVDYASLNYAWFSRTYDRFVYLDRLAVDPAFRRYGIGRAFYAALIERSRSEYPRITCEVNIRPMNEGSLAFHHSLGFREVGQQDTDGGSKTVSLLALPLDPPHV
;
A
#
# COMPACT_ATOMS: atom_id res chain seq x y z
N MET A 1 10.17 48.53 -34.48
CA MET A 1 8.91 49.10 -33.95
C MET A 1 8.16 47.95 -33.28
N ARG A 2 7.87 47.84 -31.98
CA ARG A 2 8.01 48.67 -30.77
C ARG A 2 8.57 47.77 -29.65
N THR A 3 9.61 48.22 -28.96
CA THR A 3 10.21 47.52 -27.80
C THR A 3 9.27 47.63 -26.61
N ARG A 4 8.83 46.51 -26.02
CA ARG A 4 8.00 46.51 -24.80
C ARG A 4 8.88 46.12 -23.61
N TRP A 5 9.16 47.09 -22.75
CA TRP A 5 9.82 46.89 -21.45
C TRP A 5 8.73 46.60 -20.42
N VAL A 6 8.85 45.50 -19.66
CA VAL A 6 7.91 45.16 -18.60
C VAL A 6 8.60 45.37 -17.24
N PRO A 7 8.03 46.13 -16.30
CA PRO A 7 8.61 46.29 -14.97
C PRO A 7 8.42 45.01 -14.14
N LEU A 8 9.44 44.62 -13.38
CA LEU A 8 9.24 43.65 -12.29
C LEU A 8 8.28 44.24 -11.26
N GLY A 9 7.27 43.46 -10.88
CA GLY A 9 6.30 43.79 -9.83
C GLY A 9 7.01 44.19 -8.53
N ARG A 10 6.59 45.33 -7.98
CA ARG A 10 7.12 45.91 -6.73
C ARG A 10 6.78 44.98 -5.57
N ARG A 11 7.79 44.37 -4.94
CA ARG A 11 7.67 43.98 -3.53
C ARG A 11 7.91 45.24 -2.70
N CYS A 12 6.97 45.55 -1.80
CA CYS A 12 7.11 46.61 -0.82
C CYS A 12 8.32 46.34 0.08
N TRP A 13 9.33 47.20 0.03
CA TRP A 13 10.28 47.48 1.11
C TRP A 13 10.96 48.83 0.81
N SER A 14 11.03 49.70 1.81
CA SER A 14 11.74 51.00 1.80
C SER A 14 12.63 51.05 3.05
N PRO A 15 13.60 52.00 3.15
CA PRO A 15 14.69 52.28 2.22
C PRO A 15 16.06 52.18 2.95
N GLY A 16 17.07 51.65 2.26
CA GLY A 16 18.46 51.67 2.71
C GLY A 16 19.38 52.06 1.56
N TYR A 17 20.13 53.13 1.76
CA TYR A 17 21.09 53.72 0.84
C TYR A 17 22.05 52.69 0.22
N GLY A 18 22.28 52.78 -1.10
CA GLY A 18 23.39 52.08 -1.76
C GLY A 18 23.13 51.85 -3.25
N GLY A 19 23.89 52.54 -4.11
CA GLY A 19 23.76 52.44 -5.56
C GLY A 19 23.98 51.03 -6.09
N ALA A 20 23.03 50.53 -6.87
CA ALA A 20 23.22 49.38 -7.75
C ALA A 20 22.63 49.71 -9.11
N ARG A 21 23.48 49.66 -10.15
CA ARG A 21 23.03 49.74 -11.55
C ARG A 21 22.10 48.55 -11.84
N PRO A 22 20.98 48.73 -12.53
CA PRO A 22 20.11 47.61 -12.87
C PRO A 22 20.86 46.64 -13.79
N ALA A 23 20.99 45.39 -13.35
CA ALA A 23 21.47 44.30 -14.17
C ALA A 23 20.42 43.98 -15.24
N TYR A 24 20.80 44.11 -16.51
CA TYR A 24 20.00 43.61 -17.63
C TYR A 24 20.54 42.24 -18.03
N ILE A 25 19.71 41.20 -17.93
CA ILE A 25 20.01 39.90 -18.53
C ILE A 25 19.47 39.92 -19.95
N ARG A 26 20.32 39.58 -20.92
CA ARG A 26 19.91 39.39 -22.32
C ARG A 26 19.02 38.14 -22.36
N ALA A 27 17.71 38.32 -22.51
CA ALA A 27 16.80 37.21 -22.77
C ALA A 27 17.21 36.57 -24.10
N VAL A 28 17.79 35.36 -24.03
CA VAL A 28 17.93 34.48 -25.19
C VAL A 28 16.54 33.94 -25.45
N THR A 29 15.85 34.51 -26.44
CA THR A 29 14.65 33.90 -27.00
C THR A 29 15.10 32.74 -27.89
N SER A 30 15.29 31.54 -27.32
CA SER A 30 15.31 30.32 -28.12
C SER A 30 13.88 30.00 -28.50
N SER A 31 13.50 30.36 -29.72
CA SER A 31 12.23 29.98 -30.34
C SER A 31 12.33 28.56 -30.90
N THR A 32 12.57 27.59 -30.03
CA THR A 32 12.28 26.19 -30.33
C THR A 32 10.93 25.89 -29.71
N THR A 33 9.92 25.89 -30.57
CA THR A 33 8.58 25.35 -30.29
C THR A 33 8.67 23.82 -30.29
N ASP A 34 9.52 23.25 -29.44
CA ASP A 34 9.41 21.83 -29.16
C ASP A 34 8.11 21.67 -28.37
N PRO A 35 7.20 20.76 -28.78
CA PRO A 35 6.03 20.46 -27.97
C PRO A 35 6.52 20.10 -26.57
N ILE A 36 5.92 20.71 -25.55
CA ILE A 36 6.08 20.24 -24.17
C ILE A 36 5.75 18.74 -24.24
N PRO A 37 6.69 17.83 -23.96
CA PRO A 37 6.40 16.41 -24.02
C PRO A 37 5.18 16.17 -23.13
N ASP A 38 4.24 15.36 -23.61
CA ASP A 38 3.08 14.98 -22.83
C ASP A 38 3.57 14.58 -21.43
N PRO A 39 2.89 15.02 -20.35
CA PRO A 39 3.27 14.60 -19.01
C PRO A 39 3.37 13.07 -19.03
N ILE A 40 4.55 12.55 -18.71
CA ILE A 40 4.78 11.11 -18.63
C ILE A 40 3.65 10.58 -17.74
N PRO A 41 2.77 9.70 -18.23
CA PRO A 41 1.65 9.22 -17.43
C PRO A 41 2.21 8.65 -16.14
N ASP A 42 1.60 9.02 -15.00
CA ASP A 42 2.00 8.48 -13.70
C ASP A 42 2.06 6.95 -13.85
N PRO A 43 3.17 6.32 -13.46
CA PRO A 43 3.35 4.90 -13.69
C PRO A 43 2.20 4.12 -13.03
N ALA A 44 1.47 3.36 -13.85
CA ALA A 44 0.32 2.60 -13.39
C ALA A 44 0.74 1.53 -12.37
N VAL A 45 -0.10 1.30 -11.36
CA VAL A 45 0.06 0.17 -10.44
C VAL A 45 -0.30 -1.12 -11.17
N VAL A 46 0.62 -2.08 -11.18
CA VAL A 46 0.39 -3.44 -11.67
C VAL A 46 0.41 -4.39 -10.49
N VAL A 47 -0.64 -5.20 -10.32
CA VAL A 47 -0.69 -6.28 -9.33
C VAL A 47 -0.64 -7.61 -10.06
N ARG A 48 0.31 -8.45 -9.69
CA ARG A 48 0.56 -9.76 -10.31
C ARG A 48 0.89 -10.82 -9.27
N ASP A 49 0.91 -12.07 -9.69
CA ASP A 49 1.41 -13.16 -8.84
C ASP A 49 2.85 -12.89 -8.37
N THR A 50 3.09 -13.22 -7.11
CA THR A 50 4.44 -13.22 -6.55
C THR A 50 5.25 -14.35 -7.16
N VAL A 51 6.47 -14.04 -7.58
CA VAL A 51 7.43 -15.01 -8.09
C VAL A 51 8.67 -15.08 -7.19
N ALA A 52 9.50 -16.10 -7.35
CA ALA A 52 10.70 -16.31 -6.53
C ALA A 52 11.64 -15.09 -6.49
N ALA A 53 11.72 -14.32 -7.58
CA ALA A 53 12.54 -13.11 -7.67
C ALA A 53 12.05 -11.97 -6.75
N ASP A 54 10.78 -11.97 -6.34
CA ASP A 54 10.21 -10.92 -5.48
C ASP A 54 10.51 -11.15 -4.00
N LEU A 55 10.85 -12.39 -3.61
CA LEU A 55 10.90 -12.80 -2.20
C LEU A 55 11.92 -12.02 -1.39
N HIS A 56 13.07 -11.66 -2.00
CA HIS A 56 14.07 -10.85 -1.33
C HIS A 56 13.54 -9.45 -0.99
N ALA A 57 12.84 -8.80 -1.93
CA ALA A 57 12.25 -7.48 -1.73
C ALA A 57 11.07 -7.53 -0.74
N ALA A 58 10.23 -8.56 -0.84
CA ALA A 58 9.13 -8.79 0.08
C ALA A 58 9.62 -9.04 1.51
N LEU A 59 10.70 -9.81 1.68
CA LEU A 59 11.35 -10.05 2.98
C LEU A 59 11.90 -8.75 3.59
N ALA A 60 12.63 -7.97 2.79
CA ALA A 60 13.16 -6.69 3.23
C ALA A 60 12.04 -5.72 3.65
N LEU A 61 10.97 -5.62 2.85
CA LEU A 61 9.82 -4.78 3.17
C LEU A 61 9.07 -5.29 4.40
N ASN A 62 8.94 -6.61 4.58
CA ASN A 62 8.35 -7.18 5.78
C ASN A 62 9.10 -6.72 7.05
N ASN A 63 10.41 -6.96 7.07
CA ASN A 63 11.23 -6.70 8.24
C ASN A 63 11.42 -5.18 8.48
N ALA A 64 11.22 -4.34 7.45
CA ALA A 64 11.13 -2.88 7.61
C ALA A 64 9.82 -2.40 8.27
N ASN A 65 8.80 -3.25 8.40
CA ASN A 65 7.50 -2.95 9.02
C ASN A 65 7.36 -3.52 10.44
N LEU A 66 8.44 -3.89 11.11
CA LEU A 66 8.41 -4.21 12.54
C LEU A 66 7.98 -2.99 13.37
N PRO A 67 7.17 -3.13 14.44
CA PRO A 67 6.56 -4.37 14.96
C PRO A 67 5.14 -4.61 14.42
N ALA A 68 4.73 -3.94 13.34
CA ALA A 68 3.40 -4.11 12.74
C ALA A 68 3.26 -5.47 12.04
N LEU A 69 4.36 -5.99 11.50
CA LEU A 69 4.48 -7.37 11.06
C LEU A 69 5.46 -8.11 11.97
N ASN A 70 5.42 -9.45 11.94
CA ASN A 70 6.44 -10.27 12.58
C ASN A 70 7.66 -10.40 11.66
N GLU A 71 8.85 -10.49 12.28
CA GLU A 71 10.10 -10.74 11.57
C GLU A 71 10.02 -12.08 10.86
N LEU A 72 10.62 -12.15 9.68
CA LEU A 72 10.76 -13.37 8.91
C LEU A 72 12.22 -13.53 8.47
N ASP A 73 12.60 -14.77 8.22
CA ASP A 73 13.77 -15.12 7.42
C ASP A 73 13.38 -15.55 5.98
N ALA A 74 14.39 -15.86 5.16
CA ALA A 74 14.20 -16.26 3.77
C ALA A 74 13.43 -17.60 3.60
N PRO A 75 13.75 -18.67 4.36
CA PRO A 75 12.91 -19.87 4.40
C PRO A 75 11.46 -19.61 4.75
N GLU A 76 11.19 -18.76 5.75
CA GLU A 76 9.84 -18.50 6.23
C GLU A 76 8.98 -17.75 5.20
N ILE A 77 9.49 -16.70 4.55
CA ILE A 77 8.71 -16.00 3.53
C ILE A 77 8.42 -16.90 2.32
N ALA A 78 9.38 -17.74 1.92
CA ALA A 78 9.17 -18.70 0.84
C ALA A 78 8.10 -19.74 1.22
N ARG A 79 8.10 -20.20 2.48
CA ARG A 79 7.08 -21.11 3.01
C ARG A 79 5.70 -20.44 3.04
N LEU A 80 5.61 -19.18 3.46
CA LEU A 80 4.32 -18.45 3.48
C LEU A 80 3.73 -18.32 2.08
N VAL A 81 4.56 -18.03 1.08
CA VAL A 81 4.13 -17.98 -0.32
C VAL A 81 3.67 -19.36 -0.80
N SER A 82 4.38 -20.43 -0.45
CA SER A 82 4.03 -21.78 -0.93
C SER A 82 2.74 -22.35 -0.33
N ILE A 83 2.37 -21.97 0.90
CA ILE A 83 1.12 -22.40 1.55
C ILE A 83 -0.05 -21.43 1.30
N SER A 84 0.20 -20.31 0.61
CA SER A 84 -0.81 -19.27 0.42
C SER A 84 -1.86 -19.67 -0.62
N HIS A 85 -3.08 -19.17 -0.44
CA HIS A 85 -4.10 -19.15 -1.49
C HIS A 85 -3.76 -18.09 -2.52
N THR A 86 -3.20 -16.97 -2.05
CA THR A 86 -2.87 -15.82 -2.88
C THR A 86 -1.64 -15.14 -2.34
N ALA A 87 -0.61 -15.03 -3.17
CA ALA A 87 0.56 -14.20 -2.96
C ALA A 87 0.69 -13.23 -4.14
N LEU A 88 0.63 -11.94 -3.86
CA LEU A 88 0.65 -10.89 -4.87
C LEU A 88 1.81 -9.93 -4.65
N THR A 89 2.39 -9.47 -5.75
CA THR A 89 3.37 -8.40 -5.82
C THR A 89 2.75 -7.21 -6.54
N ALA A 90 2.93 -6.02 -5.99
CA ALA A 90 2.61 -4.77 -6.68
C ALA A 90 3.87 -4.14 -7.24
N GLU A 91 3.76 -3.60 -8.45
CA GLU A 91 4.79 -2.81 -9.10
C GLU A 91 4.25 -1.44 -9.51
N VAL A 92 5.13 -0.44 -9.50
CA VAL A 92 4.88 0.88 -10.07
C VAL A 92 6.02 1.18 -11.03
N GLY A 93 5.71 1.24 -12.34
CA GLY A 93 6.73 1.45 -13.37
C GLY A 93 7.79 0.33 -13.42
N GLY A 94 7.38 -0.91 -13.14
CA GLY A 94 8.27 -2.08 -13.09
C GLY A 94 9.13 -2.18 -11.83
N THR A 95 8.96 -1.28 -10.86
CA THR A 95 9.66 -1.33 -9.57
C THR A 95 8.75 -1.95 -8.51
N PHE A 96 9.29 -2.89 -7.72
CA PHE A 96 8.59 -3.47 -6.57
C PHE A 96 8.08 -2.39 -5.62
N ALA A 97 6.79 -2.43 -5.30
CA ALA A 97 6.10 -1.42 -4.51
C ALA A 97 5.31 -1.99 -3.32
N GLY A 98 5.20 -3.31 -3.22
CA GLY A 98 4.54 -3.97 -2.10
C GLY A 98 4.26 -5.44 -2.33
N PHE A 99 3.76 -6.10 -1.30
CA PHE A 99 3.30 -7.49 -1.37
C PHE A 99 2.05 -7.72 -0.51
N CYS A 100 1.34 -8.80 -0.82
CA CYS A 100 0.15 -9.28 -0.11
C CYS A 100 0.18 -10.80 -0.06
N ILE A 101 -0.04 -11.41 1.11
CA ILE A 101 -0.15 -12.87 1.29
C ILE A 101 -1.42 -13.18 2.07
N ALA A 102 -2.25 -14.07 1.50
CA ALA A 102 -3.47 -14.57 2.11
C ALA A 102 -3.46 -16.10 2.20
N ILE A 103 -3.81 -16.61 3.38
CA ILE A 103 -3.68 -18.01 3.79
C ILE A 103 -5.07 -18.69 3.73
N PRO A 104 -5.20 -19.87 3.11
CA PRO A 104 -6.46 -20.61 3.06
C PRO A 104 -6.76 -21.26 4.42
N PRO A 105 -7.97 -21.79 4.64
CA PRO A 105 -8.26 -22.54 5.85
C PRO A 105 -7.58 -23.92 5.81
N GLY A 106 -7.29 -24.50 6.96
CA GLY A 106 -6.80 -25.88 7.08
C GLY A 106 -5.32 -26.10 6.79
N VAL A 107 -4.51 -25.06 6.71
CA VAL A 107 -3.04 -25.18 6.62
C VAL A 107 -2.40 -25.04 7.99
N ASP A 108 -1.23 -25.66 8.15
CA ASP A 108 -0.42 -25.49 9.35
C ASP A 108 0.28 -24.13 9.32
N TYR A 109 -0.37 -23.15 9.97
CA TYR A 109 0.11 -21.79 10.09
C TYR A 109 0.01 -21.28 11.54
N ALA A 110 1.17 -21.01 12.14
CA ALA A 110 1.29 -20.53 13.51
C ALA A 110 0.91 -19.04 13.63
N SER A 111 -0.38 -18.76 13.78
CA SER A 111 -0.90 -17.43 14.13
C SER A 111 -2.11 -17.57 15.05
N LEU A 112 -2.12 -16.82 16.17
CA LEU A 112 -3.25 -16.80 17.10
C LEU A 112 -4.54 -16.31 16.43
N ASN A 113 -4.42 -15.34 15.53
CA ASN A 113 -5.56 -14.75 14.81
C ASN A 113 -6.08 -15.73 13.76
N TYR A 114 -5.18 -16.35 12.99
CA TYR A 114 -5.55 -17.42 12.06
C TYR A 114 -6.23 -18.59 12.76
N ALA A 115 -5.70 -19.03 13.91
CA ALA A 115 -6.28 -20.09 14.72
C ALA A 115 -7.67 -19.71 15.26
N TRP A 116 -7.88 -18.44 15.62
CA TRP A 116 -9.20 -17.95 15.99
C TRP A 116 -10.20 -18.07 14.84
N PHE A 117 -9.84 -17.58 13.64
CA PHE A 117 -10.72 -17.69 12.47
C PHE A 117 -11.00 -19.13 12.08
N SER A 118 -10.00 -20.01 12.19
CA SER A 118 -10.11 -21.45 11.92
C SER A 118 -11.07 -22.18 12.87
N ARG A 119 -11.28 -21.67 14.09
CA ARG A 119 -12.30 -22.19 15.02
C ARG A 119 -13.69 -21.60 14.80
N THR A 120 -13.76 -20.40 14.20
CA THR A 120 -15.00 -19.65 14.00
C THR A 120 -15.66 -19.94 12.66
N TYR A 121 -14.87 -20.24 11.62
CA TYR A 121 -15.33 -20.36 10.25
C TYR A 121 -14.73 -21.57 9.52
N ASP A 122 -15.58 -22.35 8.85
CA ASP A 122 -15.12 -23.45 8.00
C ASP A 122 -14.52 -22.98 6.66
N ARG A 123 -14.97 -21.82 6.17
CA ARG A 123 -14.58 -21.26 4.87
C ARG A 123 -14.29 -19.76 4.99
N PHE A 124 -13.06 -19.39 4.71
CA PHE A 124 -12.54 -18.02 4.69
C PHE A 124 -11.17 -18.02 3.99
N VAL A 125 -10.71 -16.86 3.51
CA VAL A 125 -9.28 -16.65 3.27
C VAL A 125 -8.78 -15.61 4.27
N TYR A 126 -7.65 -15.85 4.91
CA TYR A 126 -7.08 -14.96 5.92
C TYR A 126 -5.98 -14.12 5.32
N LEU A 127 -6.19 -12.81 5.19
CA LEU A 127 -5.14 -11.86 4.82
C LEU A 127 -4.17 -11.72 5.99
N ASP A 128 -3.04 -12.42 5.89
CA ASP A 128 -2.01 -12.47 6.93
C ASP A 128 -1.15 -11.21 6.92
N ARG A 129 -0.78 -10.74 5.72
CA ARG A 129 0.21 -9.68 5.58
C ARG A 129 0.02 -8.92 4.29
N LEU A 130 -0.01 -7.59 4.42
CA LEU A 130 -0.03 -6.65 3.31
C LEU A 130 0.88 -5.49 3.68
N ALA A 131 1.94 -5.29 2.90
CA ALA A 131 2.86 -4.18 3.07
C ALA A 131 3.02 -3.41 1.75
N VAL A 132 3.02 -2.09 1.86
CA VAL A 132 3.29 -1.18 0.75
C VAL A 132 4.54 -0.38 1.10
N ASP A 133 5.49 -0.34 0.17
CA ASP A 133 6.69 0.44 0.32
C ASP A 133 6.31 1.94 0.53
N PRO A 134 6.84 2.59 1.59
CA PRO A 134 6.55 4.00 1.88
C PRO A 134 6.76 4.95 0.70
N ALA A 135 7.73 4.67 -0.19
CA ALA A 135 8.01 5.47 -1.38
C ALA A 135 6.86 5.48 -2.39
N PHE A 136 5.99 4.46 -2.35
CA PHE A 136 4.86 4.29 -3.27
C PHE A 136 3.49 4.44 -2.57
N ARG A 137 3.46 5.10 -1.41
CA ARG A 137 2.17 5.46 -0.77
C ARG A 137 1.38 6.43 -1.63
N ARG A 138 0.04 6.33 -1.53
CA ARG A 138 -0.95 7.14 -2.27
C ARG A 138 -1.08 6.83 -3.77
N TYR A 139 -0.42 5.78 -4.27
CA TYR A 139 -0.66 5.23 -5.62
C TYR A 139 -1.89 4.30 -5.68
N GLY A 140 -2.60 4.07 -4.57
CA GLY A 140 -3.76 3.19 -4.53
C GLY A 140 -3.43 1.69 -4.42
N ILE A 141 -2.16 1.33 -4.18
CA ILE A 141 -1.68 -0.06 -4.10
C ILE A 141 -2.50 -0.93 -3.13
N GLY A 142 -2.80 -0.44 -1.94
CA GLY A 142 -3.61 -1.20 -0.97
C GLY A 142 -4.99 -1.57 -1.54
N ARG A 143 -5.66 -0.64 -2.23
CA ARG A 143 -6.94 -0.93 -2.90
C ARG A 143 -6.77 -1.91 -4.06
N ALA A 144 -5.68 -1.79 -4.82
CA ALA A 144 -5.37 -2.71 -5.91
C ALA A 144 -5.14 -4.15 -5.40
N PHE A 145 -4.42 -4.32 -4.28
CA PHE A 145 -4.28 -5.63 -3.63
C PHE A 145 -5.62 -6.20 -3.18
N TYR A 146 -6.45 -5.38 -2.53
CA TYR A 146 -7.77 -5.84 -2.09
C TYR A 146 -8.68 -6.23 -3.26
N ALA A 147 -8.69 -5.45 -4.34
CA ALA A 147 -9.46 -5.79 -5.54
C ALA A 147 -9.01 -7.13 -6.15
N ALA A 148 -7.70 -7.34 -6.29
CA ALA A 148 -7.15 -8.59 -6.80
C ALA A 148 -7.43 -9.78 -5.86
N LEU A 149 -7.31 -9.59 -4.54
CA LEU A 149 -7.60 -10.64 -3.56
C LEU A 149 -9.09 -11.02 -3.56
N ILE A 150 -10.00 -10.05 -3.63
CA ILE A 150 -11.45 -10.29 -3.73
C ILE A 150 -11.76 -11.10 -4.97
N GLU A 151 -11.23 -10.69 -6.13
CA GLU A 151 -11.47 -11.39 -7.41
C GLU A 151 -11.00 -12.85 -7.35
N ARG A 152 -9.83 -13.11 -6.75
CA ARG A 152 -9.27 -14.46 -6.61
C ARG A 152 -9.97 -15.33 -5.56
N SER A 153 -10.71 -14.73 -4.63
CA SER A 153 -11.28 -15.44 -3.49
C SER A 153 -12.77 -15.69 -3.64
N ARG A 154 -13.49 -14.85 -4.39
CA ARG A 154 -14.96 -14.83 -4.40
C ARG A 154 -15.63 -16.07 -4.98
N SER A 155 -14.94 -16.84 -5.81
CA SER A 155 -15.43 -18.12 -6.34
C SER A 155 -15.37 -19.25 -5.32
N GLU A 156 -14.45 -19.17 -4.36
CA GLU A 156 -14.07 -20.28 -3.49
C GLU A 156 -14.38 -20.03 -2.01
N TYR A 157 -14.37 -18.77 -1.57
CA TYR A 157 -14.54 -18.39 -0.18
C TYR A 157 -15.64 -17.34 -0.03
N PRO A 158 -16.50 -17.47 1.00
CA PRO A 158 -17.58 -16.51 1.25
C PRO A 158 -17.10 -15.25 1.99
N ARG A 159 -15.81 -15.17 2.36
CA ARG A 159 -15.26 -14.05 3.12
C ARG A 159 -13.73 -13.98 3.08
N ILE A 160 -13.23 -12.75 3.24
CA ILE A 160 -11.84 -12.45 3.59
C ILE A 160 -11.81 -12.05 5.07
N THR A 161 -10.83 -12.52 5.82
CA THR A 161 -10.62 -12.13 7.21
C THR A 161 -9.25 -11.49 7.39
N CYS A 162 -9.13 -10.60 8.37
CA CYS A 162 -7.87 -10.00 8.79
C CYS A 162 -8.01 -9.48 10.22
N GLU A 163 -6.94 -8.92 10.77
CA GLU A 163 -6.98 -8.23 12.04
C GLU A 163 -6.39 -6.82 11.95
N VAL A 164 -6.82 -5.95 12.86
CA VAL A 164 -6.26 -4.62 13.03
C VAL A 164 -6.03 -4.36 14.52
N ASN A 165 -4.86 -3.85 14.88
CA ASN A 165 -4.58 -3.45 16.27
C ASN A 165 -5.57 -2.36 16.73
N ILE A 166 -6.26 -2.61 17.85
CA ILE A 166 -7.02 -1.63 18.62
C ILE A 166 -6.31 -1.25 19.92
N ARG A 167 -5.27 -2.00 20.30
CA ARG A 167 -4.29 -1.65 21.32
C ARG A 167 -2.87 -2.05 20.84
N PRO A 168 -1.95 -1.09 20.62
CA PRO A 168 -2.24 0.34 20.43
C PRO A 168 -3.18 0.55 19.24
N MET A 169 -3.98 1.61 19.30
CA MET A 169 -5.00 1.88 18.29
C MET A 169 -4.37 2.21 16.93
N ASN A 170 -4.79 1.51 15.88
CA ASN A 170 -4.45 1.82 14.49
C ASN A 170 -5.68 2.35 13.73
N GLU A 171 -6.07 3.59 14.03
CA GLU A 171 -7.28 4.23 13.48
C GLU A 171 -7.28 4.28 11.95
N GLY A 172 -6.12 4.57 11.35
CA GLY A 172 -5.99 4.65 9.90
C GLY A 172 -6.25 3.33 9.20
N SER A 173 -5.72 2.23 9.74
CA SER A 173 -5.99 0.89 9.22
C SER A 173 -7.46 0.52 9.42
N LEU A 174 -8.02 0.77 10.61
CA LEU A 174 -9.41 0.42 10.92
C LEU A 174 -10.39 1.17 9.98
N ALA A 175 -10.20 2.48 9.80
CA ALA A 175 -11.00 3.29 8.90
C ALA A 175 -10.87 2.81 7.44
N PHE A 176 -9.66 2.46 7.01
CA PHE A 176 -9.43 1.91 5.66
C PHE A 176 -10.20 0.61 5.44
N HIS A 177 -10.08 -0.36 6.35
CA HIS A 177 -10.77 -1.65 6.25
C HIS A 177 -12.30 -1.47 6.30
N HIS A 178 -12.82 -0.61 7.18
CA HIS A 178 -14.25 -0.28 7.19
C HIS A 178 -14.72 0.36 5.88
N SER A 179 -13.90 1.19 5.24
CA SER A 179 -14.23 1.77 3.92
C SER A 179 -14.30 0.73 2.80
N LEU A 180 -13.68 -0.44 2.99
CA LEU A 180 -13.76 -1.59 2.08
C LEU A 180 -14.95 -2.52 2.40
N GLY A 181 -15.67 -2.28 3.49
CA GLY A 181 -16.80 -3.10 3.92
C GLY A 181 -16.49 -4.11 5.03
N PHE A 182 -15.26 -4.16 5.55
CA PHE A 182 -14.93 -5.02 6.69
C PHE A 182 -15.72 -4.62 7.94
N ARG A 183 -16.15 -5.62 8.70
CA ARG A 183 -16.83 -5.49 9.98
C ARG A 183 -16.13 -6.31 11.06
N GLU A 184 -16.15 -5.82 12.29
CA GLU A 184 -15.63 -6.57 13.44
C GLU A 184 -16.51 -7.81 13.70
N VAL A 185 -15.86 -8.94 13.92
CA VAL A 185 -16.49 -10.23 14.25
C VAL A 185 -15.96 -10.80 15.58
N GLY A 186 -14.98 -10.14 16.17
CA GLY A 186 -14.42 -10.51 17.47
C GLY A 186 -13.26 -9.60 17.83
N GLN A 187 -12.76 -9.78 19.05
CA GLN A 187 -11.51 -9.17 19.49
C GLN A 187 -10.65 -10.26 20.14
N GLN A 188 -9.34 -10.09 20.08
CA GLN A 188 -8.41 -11.03 20.68
C GLN A 188 -7.23 -10.29 21.31
N ASP A 189 -6.96 -10.62 22.57
CA ASP A 189 -5.72 -10.22 23.22
C ASP A 189 -4.58 -11.10 22.70
N THR A 190 -3.46 -10.45 22.43
CA THR A 190 -2.22 -11.06 21.96
C THR A 190 -1.07 -10.56 22.82
N ASP A 191 0.09 -11.24 22.75
CA ASP A 191 1.30 -10.84 23.48
C ASP A 191 1.07 -10.65 24.99
N GLY A 192 0.43 -11.64 25.62
CA GLY A 192 0.15 -11.64 27.06
C GLY A 192 -0.82 -10.54 27.52
N GLY A 193 -1.63 -9.96 26.61
CA GLY A 193 -2.60 -8.90 26.91
C GLY A 193 -2.07 -7.47 26.68
N SER A 194 -0.81 -7.33 26.25
CA SER A 194 -0.22 -6.03 25.91
C SER A 194 -0.82 -5.44 24.63
N LYS A 195 -1.27 -6.31 23.71
CA LYS A 195 -1.89 -5.97 22.43
C LYS A 195 -3.30 -6.55 22.36
N THR A 196 -4.20 -5.80 21.74
CA THR A 196 -5.55 -6.26 21.43
C THR A 196 -5.83 -5.96 19.96
N VAL A 197 -6.34 -6.95 19.24
CA VAL A 197 -6.73 -6.80 17.84
C VAL A 197 -8.25 -6.90 17.69
N SER A 198 -8.79 -6.09 16.77
CA SER A 198 -10.11 -6.29 16.19
C SER A 198 -9.98 -7.30 15.06
N LEU A 199 -10.71 -8.40 15.16
CA LEU A 199 -10.79 -9.43 14.14
C LEU A 199 -11.89 -9.02 13.17
N LEU A 200 -11.53 -8.79 11.92
CA LEU A 200 -12.41 -8.25 10.90
C LEU A 200 -12.76 -9.31 9.85
N ALA A 201 -13.96 -9.22 9.29
CA ALA A 201 -14.39 -10.00 8.15
C ALA A 201 -15.04 -9.11 7.08
N LEU A 202 -14.71 -9.38 5.82
CA LEU A 202 -15.39 -8.86 4.63
C LEU A 202 -16.15 -10.02 3.97
N PRO A 203 -17.50 -9.99 3.96
CA PRO A 203 -18.28 -10.92 3.16
C PRO A 203 -17.94 -10.76 1.67
N LEU A 204 -17.75 -11.89 0.98
CA LEU A 204 -17.68 -11.94 -0.47
C LEU A 204 -19.01 -12.49 -0.95
N ASP A 205 -19.83 -11.65 -1.58
CA ASP A 205 -21.05 -12.15 -2.20
C ASP A 205 -20.67 -13.15 -3.30
N PRO A 206 -21.28 -14.35 -3.32
CA PRO A 206 -21.13 -15.23 -4.47
C PRO A 206 -21.57 -14.45 -5.70
N PRO A 207 -20.94 -14.67 -6.88
CA PRO A 207 -21.48 -14.08 -8.11
C PRO A 207 -22.97 -14.40 -8.18
N HIS A 208 -23.80 -13.37 -8.35
CA HIS A 208 -25.20 -13.57 -8.71
C HIS A 208 -25.18 -14.37 -10.01
N VAL A 209 -25.47 -15.67 -9.91
CA VAL A 209 -25.69 -16.56 -11.05
C VAL A 209 -27.04 -16.23 -11.67
#